data_AF-A0A0L7KTB7-F1
#
_entry.id   AF-A0A0L7KTB7-F1
#
_cell.length_a   1.000
_cell.length_b   1.000
_cell.length_c   1.000
_cell.angle_alpha   90.00
_cell.angle_beta   90.00
_cell.angle_gamma   90.00
#
_symmetry.space_group_name_H-M   'P 1'
#
loop_
_entity.id
_entity.type
_entity.pdbx_description
1 polymer ?
#
loop_
_entity_poly.entity_id
_entity_poly.type
_entity_poly.pdbx_seq_one_letter_code
_entity_poly.pdbx_strand_id
1 'polypeptide(L)'
;MSGLNVAEWSPDQVADWLSGLGPTVAQYVPALRARGLDGPKLLMMRCDDLEYLGMHIIGHQELLLEAVEHLRNFQYELSRECIQQLALKVSVVATTLARQLRHHTDARLDTQILADVARTVHAVKPLVCWLDRQQS
;
A
#
# COMPACT_ATOMS: atom_id res chain seq x y z
N MET A 1 -4.19 -15.41 -1.13
CA MET A 1 -3.99 -14.49 0.02
C MET A 1 -4.88 -13.29 -0.25
N SER A 2 -5.99 -13.17 0.48
CA SER A 2 -6.90 -12.02 0.37
C SER A 2 -6.07 -10.76 0.60
N GLY A 3 -6.04 -9.85 -0.37
CA GLY A 3 -5.35 -8.57 -0.20
C GLY A 3 -5.85 -7.91 1.08
N LEU A 4 -4.92 -7.39 1.88
CA LEU A 4 -5.20 -6.79 3.17
C LEU A 4 -6.04 -5.51 2.97
N ASN A 5 -7.36 -5.65 2.86
CA ASN A 5 -8.27 -4.52 2.70
C ASN A 5 -8.71 -4.03 4.08
N VAL A 6 -7.96 -3.08 4.63
CA VAL A 6 -8.25 -2.49 5.95
C VAL A 6 -9.66 -1.88 5.98
N ALA A 7 -10.17 -1.37 4.86
CA ALA A 7 -11.52 -0.82 4.79
C ALA A 7 -12.64 -1.86 5.00
N GLU A 8 -12.33 -3.16 4.92
CA GLU A 8 -13.26 -4.26 5.17
C GLU A 8 -13.07 -4.90 6.55
N TRP A 9 -12.17 -4.36 7.39
CA TRP A 9 -11.92 -4.92 8.70
C TRP A 9 -13.14 -4.80 9.60
N SER A 10 -13.56 -5.94 10.15
CA SER A 10 -14.51 -6.01 11.25
C SER A 10 -13.93 -5.42 12.54
N PRO A 11 -14.77 -5.05 13.52
CA PRO A 11 -14.30 -4.60 14.82
C PRO A 11 -13.37 -5.57 15.55
N ASP A 12 -13.53 -6.87 15.29
CA ASP A 12 -12.68 -7.91 15.88
C ASP A 12 -11.28 -7.89 15.25
N GLN A 13 -11.18 -7.74 13.93
CA GLN A 13 -9.89 -7.59 13.24
C GLN A 13 -9.16 -6.31 13.65
N VAL A 14 -9.89 -5.21 13.87
CA VAL A 14 -9.33 -3.97 14.41
C VAL A 14 -8.83 -4.19 15.84
N ALA A 15 -9.59 -4.88 16.68
CA ALA A 15 -9.20 -5.19 18.06
C ALA A 15 -7.93 -6.05 18.12
N ASP A 16 -7.79 -7.04 17.24
CA ASP A 16 -6.60 -7.87 17.11
C ASP A 16 -5.38 -7.03 16.70
N TRP A 17 -5.52 -6.16 15.70
CA TRP A 17 -4.45 -5.25 15.28
C TRP A 17 -4.02 -4.30 16.40
N LEU A 18 -4.97 -3.66 17.08
CA LEU A 18 -4.72 -2.75 18.21
C LEU A 18 -3.98 -3.44 19.37
N SER A 19 -4.30 -4.71 19.63
CA SER A 19 -3.64 -5.51 20.67
C SER A 19 -2.16 -5.73 20.36
N GLY A 20 -1.78 -5.73 19.08
CA GLY A 20 -0.40 -5.85 18.60
C GLY A 20 0.45 -4.58 18.75
N LEU A 21 -0.14 -3.41 19.03
CA LEU A 21 0.58 -2.13 19.17
C LEU A 21 1.28 -1.97 20.53
N GLY A 22 1.09 -2.92 21.44
CA GLY A 22 1.69 -2.94 22.77
C GLY A 22 0.72 -2.55 23.89
N PRO A 23 1.15 -2.72 25.16
CA PRO A 23 0.27 -2.64 26.33
C PRO A 23 -0.39 -1.27 26.49
N THR A 24 0.29 -0.20 26.08
CA THR A 24 -0.22 1.17 26.12
C THR A 24 -1.51 1.34 25.34
N VAL A 25 -1.64 0.69 24.18
CA VAL A 25 -2.84 0.77 23.33
C VAL A 25 -3.80 -0.38 23.62
N ALA A 26 -3.28 -1.58 23.92
CA ALA A 26 -4.08 -2.77 24.18
C ALA A 26 -5.13 -2.58 25.29
N GLN A 27 -4.85 -1.75 26.30
CA GLN A 27 -5.82 -1.45 27.36
C GLN A 27 -7.12 -0.79 26.87
N TYR A 28 -7.10 -0.12 25.71
CA TYR A 28 -8.28 0.54 25.13
C TYR A 28 -9.13 -0.40 24.27
N VAL A 29 -8.61 -1.58 23.90
CA VAL A 29 -9.24 -2.52 22.97
C VAL A 29 -10.67 -2.89 23.39
N PRO A 30 -10.98 -3.25 24.65
CA PRO A 30 -12.35 -3.60 25.04
C PRO A 30 -13.33 -2.43 24.79
N ALA A 31 -12.90 -1.21 25.08
CA ALA A 31 -13.71 0.00 24.96
C ALA A 31 -13.91 0.42 23.50
N LEU A 32 -12.88 0.26 22.66
CA LEU A 32 -12.94 0.53 21.21
C LEU A 32 -13.79 -0.50 20.47
N ARG A 33 -13.67 -1.78 20.85
CA ARG A 33 -14.47 -2.88 20.31
C ARG A 33 -15.95 -2.71 20.66
N ALA A 34 -16.27 -2.37 21.92
CA ALA A 34 -17.64 -2.12 22.35
C ALA A 34 -18.30 -0.94 21.62
N ARG A 35 -17.51 0.04 21.18
CA ARG A 35 -17.97 1.18 20.35
C ARG A 35 -18.02 0.86 18.85
N GLY A 36 -17.71 -0.37 18.46
CA GLY A 36 -17.77 -0.83 17.08
C GLY A 36 -16.78 -0.09 16.18
N LEU A 37 -15.56 0.15 16.65
CA LEU A 37 -14.48 0.68 15.81
C LEU A 37 -14.13 -0.36 14.73
N ASP A 38 -14.50 -0.06 13.49
CA ASP A 38 -14.25 -0.90 12.30
C ASP A 38 -13.15 -0.27 11.42
N GLY A 39 -12.77 -0.97 10.36
CA GLY A 39 -11.72 -0.54 9.43
C GLY A 39 -11.90 0.88 8.87
N PRO A 40 -13.08 1.24 8.32
CA PRO A 40 -13.34 2.60 7.84
C PRO A 40 -13.15 3.66 8.92
N LYS A 41 -13.69 3.44 10.13
CA LYS A 41 -13.52 4.39 11.24
C LYS A 41 -12.07 4.49 11.69
N LEU A 42 -11.33 3.38 11.71
CA LEU A 42 -9.91 3.35 12.03
C LEU A 42 -9.11 4.21 11.05
N LEU A 43 -9.36 4.06 9.74
CA LEU A 43 -8.66 4.82 8.70
C LEU A 43 -9.02 6.31 8.68
N MET A 44 -10.21 6.69 9.16
CA MET A 44 -10.67 8.07 9.25
C MET A 44 -10.37 8.75 10.58
N MET A 45 -9.75 8.03 11.52
CA MET A 45 -9.52 8.47 12.90
C MET A 45 -8.69 9.76 12.98
N ARG A 46 -9.16 10.70 13.80
CA ARG A 46 -8.53 11.98 14.10
C ARG A 46 -8.31 12.13 15.61
N CYS A 47 -7.53 13.13 16.02
CA CYS A 47 -7.29 13.43 17.43
C CYS A 47 -8.60 13.60 18.22
N ASP A 48 -9.56 14.35 17.65
CA ASP A 48 -10.83 14.66 18.29
C ASP A 48 -11.65 13.37 18.57
N ASP A 49 -11.56 12.36 17.70
CA ASP A 49 -12.27 11.09 17.86
C ASP A 49 -11.76 10.30 19.07
N LEU A 50 -10.46 10.39 19.38
CA LEU A 50 -9.83 9.63 20.46
C LEU A 50 -10.33 10.06 21.84
N GLU A 51 -10.62 11.35 22.00
CA GLU A 51 -11.22 11.86 23.24
C GLU A 51 -12.62 11.28 23.46
N TYR A 52 -13.45 11.21 22.42
CA TYR A 52 -14.78 10.59 22.48
C TYR A 52 -14.72 9.07 22.73
N LEU A 53 -13.62 8.43 22.32
CA LEU A 53 -13.35 7.02 22.54
C LEU A 53 -12.78 6.71 23.94
N GLY A 54 -12.49 7.75 24.74
CA GLY A 54 -12.01 7.64 26.13
C GLY A 54 -10.49 7.60 26.28
N MET A 55 -9.75 7.97 25.23
CA MET A 55 -8.31 8.09 25.25
C MET A 55 -7.94 9.57 25.43
N HIS A 56 -7.67 9.98 26.67
CA HIS A 56 -7.37 11.39 27.03
C HIS A 56 -5.88 11.69 27.21
N ILE A 57 -5.03 10.66 27.24
CA ILE A 57 -3.58 10.83 27.42
C ILE A 57 -2.97 11.12 26.05
N ILE A 58 -2.39 12.32 25.89
CA ILE A 58 -1.82 12.81 24.62
C ILE A 58 -0.81 11.82 24.04
N GLY A 59 0.13 11.32 24.85
CA GLY A 59 1.14 10.36 24.36
C GLY A 59 0.54 9.02 23.87
N HIS A 60 -0.63 8.62 24.38
CA HIS A 60 -1.32 7.42 23.87
C HIS A 60 -2.04 7.72 22.56
N GLN A 61 -2.60 8.93 22.44
CA GLN A 61 -3.23 9.40 21.21
C GLN A 61 -2.21 9.47 20.07
N GLU A 62 -1.04 10.07 20.32
CA GLU A 62 0.06 10.15 19.35
C GLU A 62 0.50 8.77 18.87
N LEU A 63 0.70 7.83 19.79
CA LEU A 63 1.11 6.46 19.46
C LEU A 63 0.10 5.78 18.54
N LEU A 64 -1.20 5.89 18.85
CA LEU A 64 -2.24 5.29 18.03
C LEU A 64 -2.35 5.98 16.66
N LEU A 65 -2.30 7.32 16.62
CA LEU A 65 -2.38 8.06 15.36
C LEU A 65 -1.19 7.79 14.45
N GLU A 66 0.02 7.65 15.00
CA GLU A 66 1.22 7.25 14.26
C GLU A 66 1.06 5.84 13.67
N ALA A 67 0.58 4.89 14.45
CA ALA A 67 0.29 3.54 13.96
C ALA A 67 -0.78 3.53 12.84
N VAL A 68 -1.83 4.34 12.98
CA VAL A 68 -2.89 4.49 11.95
C VAL A 68 -2.34 5.17 10.69
N GLU A 69 -1.45 6.14 10.81
CA GLU A 69 -0.74 6.76 9.69
C GLU A 69 0.11 5.73 8.93
N HIS A 70 0.87 4.89 9.64
CA HIS A 70 1.61 3.80 9.01
C HIS A 70 0.68 2.80 8.30
N LEU A 71 -0.45 2.46 8.91
CA LEU A 71 -1.43 1.55 8.31
C LEU A 71 -2.03 2.13 7.02
N ARG A 72 -2.35 3.42 7.00
CA ARG A 72 -2.82 4.14 5.79
C ARG A 72 -1.78 4.15 4.69
N ASN A 73 -0.53 4.47 5.04
CA ASN A 73 0.57 4.46 4.08
C ASN A 73 0.78 3.07 3.49
N PHE A 74 0.72 2.03 4.30
CA PHE A 74 0.80 0.64 3.84
C PHE A 74 -0.34 0.28 2.88
N GLN A 75 -1.58 0.64 3.21
CA GLN A 75 -2.74 0.41 2.33
C GLN A 75 -2.65 1.20 1.02
N TYR A 76 -2.15 2.43 1.06
CA TYR A 76 -1.97 3.27 -0.12
C TYR A 76 -0.87 2.72 -1.05
N GLU A 77 0.25 2.26 -0.50
CA GLU A 77 1.33 1.64 -1.27
C GLU A 77 0.91 0.29 -1.87
N LEU A 78 0.16 -0.54 -1.13
CA LEU A 78 -0.48 -1.75 -1.67
C LEU A 78 -1.42 -1.45 -2.85
N SER A 79 -2.15 -0.33 -2.76
CA SER A 79 -3.09 0.10 -3.80
C SER A 79 -2.39 0.70 -5.03
N ARG A 80 -1.26 1.40 -4.85
CA ARG A 80 -0.49 2.06 -5.93
C ARG A 80 0.52 1.15 -6.62
N GLU A 81 1.05 0.17 -5.91
CA GLU A 81 1.87 -0.89 -6.51
C GLU A 81 1.01 -2.09 -6.87
N CYS A 82 -0.21 -1.89 -7.40
CA CYS A 82 -0.95 -3.02 -7.91
C CYS A 82 -0.19 -3.58 -9.12
N ILE A 83 0.09 -4.91 -9.13
CA ILE A 83 0.66 -5.62 -10.29
C ILE A 83 0.03 -5.13 -11.58
N GLN A 84 -1.28 -4.89 -11.59
CA GLN A 84 -2.01 -4.45 -12.77
C GLN A 84 -1.44 -3.15 -13.36
N GLN A 85 -1.08 -2.16 -12.54
CA GLN A 85 -0.50 -0.90 -13.01
C GLN A 85 0.95 -1.07 -13.48
N LEU A 86 1.74 -1.86 -12.74
CA LEU A 86 3.11 -2.20 -13.13
C LEU A 86 3.14 -3.00 -14.44
N ALA A 87 2.26 -3.99 -14.58
CA ALA A 87 2.11 -4.83 -15.76
C ALA A 87 1.57 -4.04 -16.95
N LEU A 88 0.61 -3.13 -16.74
CA LEU A 88 0.13 -2.23 -17.78
C LEU A 88 1.24 -1.31 -18.29
N LYS A 89 2.02 -0.71 -17.39
CA LYS A 89 3.15 0.16 -17.76
C LYS A 89 4.21 -0.61 -18.56
N VAL A 90 4.57 -1.82 -18.12
CA VAL A 90 5.48 -2.71 -18.86
C VAL A 90 4.90 -3.06 -20.24
N SER A 91 3.64 -3.47 -20.31
CA SER A 91 2.96 -3.86 -21.55
C SER A 91 2.94 -2.73 -22.58
N VAL A 92 2.58 -1.51 -22.17
CA VAL A 92 2.53 -0.33 -23.06
C VAL A 92 3.91 -0.02 -23.62
N VAL A 93 4.95 0.00 -22.77
CA VAL A 93 6.31 0.35 -23.21
C VAL A 93 6.90 -0.76 -24.09
N ALA A 94 6.74 -2.03 -23.72
CA ALA A 94 7.21 -3.17 -24.50
C ALA A 94 6.51 -3.28 -25.87
N THR A 95 5.20 -3.04 -25.94
CA THR A 95 4.44 -3.06 -27.20
C THR A 95 4.87 -1.93 -28.14
N THR A 96 5.19 -0.76 -27.57
CA THR A 96 5.68 0.38 -28.33
C THR A 96 7.06 0.10 -28.89
N LEU A 97 7.99 -0.41 -28.07
CA LEU A 97 9.33 -0.82 -28.50
C LEU A 97 9.27 -1.91 -29.57
N ALA A 98 8.46 -2.96 -29.37
CA ALA A 98 8.30 -4.05 -30.33
C ALA A 98 7.80 -3.55 -31.69
N ARG A 99 6.87 -2.58 -31.70
CA ARG A 99 6.39 -1.96 -32.93
C ARG A 99 7.47 -1.11 -33.61
N GLN A 100 8.23 -0.32 -32.86
CA GLN A 100 9.35 0.46 -33.41
C GLN A 100 10.42 -0.45 -34.02
N LEU A 101 10.78 -1.54 -33.34
CA LEU A 101 11.74 -2.52 -33.84
C LEU A 101 11.24 -3.24 -35.10
N ARG A 102 9.95 -3.57 -35.20
CA ARG A 102 9.36 -4.17 -36.42
C ARG A 102 9.43 -3.26 -37.65
N HIS A 103 9.43 -1.94 -37.44
CA HIS A 103 9.54 -0.97 -38.53
C HIS A 103 10.99 -0.53 -38.80
N HIS A 104 11.95 -0.92 -37.96
CA HIS A 104 13.37 -0.75 -38.21
C HIS A 104 13.92 -1.97 -38.97
N THR A 105 14.12 -1.81 -40.28
CA THR A 105 14.71 -2.83 -41.16
C THR A 105 16.23 -2.73 -41.29
N ASP A 106 16.85 -1.71 -40.67
CA ASP A 106 18.28 -1.41 -40.83
C ASP A 106 19.09 -1.83 -39.59
N ALA A 107 20.30 -2.37 -39.80
CA ALA A 107 21.12 -2.98 -38.75
C ALA A 107 21.78 -1.96 -37.79
N ARG A 108 21.61 -0.65 -38.03
CA ARG A 108 22.10 0.42 -37.15
C ARG A 108 20.97 0.87 -36.23
N LEU A 109 21.12 0.52 -34.94
CA LEU A 109 20.20 0.95 -33.89
C LEU A 109 20.42 2.42 -33.56
N ASP A 110 19.40 3.24 -33.75
CA ASP A 110 19.45 4.64 -33.37
C ASP A 110 19.40 4.82 -31.85
N THR A 111 19.94 5.95 -31.38
CA THR A 111 19.96 6.33 -29.95
C THR A 111 18.57 6.34 -29.32
N GLN A 112 17.53 6.60 -30.11
CA GLN A 112 16.14 6.58 -29.66
C GLN A 112 15.68 5.17 -29.27
N ILE A 113 16.06 4.14 -30.02
CA ILE A 113 15.73 2.74 -29.70
C ILE A 113 16.44 2.30 -28.41
N LEU A 114 17.71 2.70 -28.24
CA LEU A 114 18.46 2.43 -27.02
C LEU A 114 17.82 3.09 -25.79
N ALA A 115 17.32 4.32 -25.93
CA ALA A 115 16.56 4.99 -24.88
C ALA A 115 15.24 4.25 -24.58
N ASP A 116 14.55 3.73 -25.60
CA ASP A 116 13.28 2.99 -25.45
C ASP A 116 13.49 1.64 -24.74
N VAL A 117 14.59 0.96 -25.03
CA VAL A 117 15.04 -0.23 -24.28
C VAL A 117 15.32 0.13 -22.82
N ALA A 118 16.07 1.20 -22.55
CA ALA A 118 16.38 1.64 -21.18
C ALA A 118 15.12 2.03 -20.39
N ARG A 119 14.13 2.67 -21.05
CA ARG A 119 12.82 2.98 -20.48
C ARG A 119 12.03 1.70 -20.17
N THR A 120 12.09 0.70 -21.05
CA THR A 120 11.45 -0.61 -20.83
C THR A 120 12.05 -1.30 -19.61
N VAL A 121 13.38 -1.37 -19.51
CA VAL A 121 14.07 -1.96 -18.36
C VAL A 121 13.72 -1.25 -17.06
N HIS A 122 13.67 0.08 -17.05
CA HIS A 122 13.25 0.85 -15.88
C HIS A 122 11.78 0.60 -15.49
N ALA A 123 10.89 0.40 -16.46
CA ALA A 123 9.49 0.09 -16.18
C ALA A 123 9.30 -1.33 -15.61
N VAL A 124 10.17 -2.28 -15.98
CA VAL A 124 10.14 -3.68 -15.52
C VAL A 124 10.67 -3.85 -14.10
N LYS A 125 11.72 -3.11 -13.70
CA LYS A 125 12.37 -3.26 -12.39
C LYS A 125 11.38 -3.26 -11.20
N PRO A 126 10.44 -2.29 -11.07
CA PRO A 126 9.52 -2.29 -9.94
C PRO A 126 8.55 -3.49 -9.95
N LEU A 127 8.15 -3.99 -11.13
CA LEU A 127 7.32 -5.20 -11.26
C LEU A 127 8.06 -6.43 -10.73
N VAL A 128 9.34 -6.59 -11.09
CA VAL A 128 10.17 -7.70 -10.62
C VAL A 128 10.37 -7.62 -9.10
N CYS A 129 10.75 -6.44 -8.59
CA CYS A 129 10.89 -6.25 -7.15
C CYS A 129 9.60 -6.52 -6.38
N TRP A 130 8.44 -6.20 -6.97
CA TRP A 130 7.15 -6.51 -6.37
C TRP A 130 6.89 -8.03 -6.33
N LEU A 131 7.19 -8.77 -7.41
CA LEU A 131 7.03 -10.21 -7.48
C LEU A 131 7.97 -10.96 -6.52
N ASP A 132 9.19 -10.46 -6.33
CA ASP A 132 10.16 -11.05 -5.40
C ASP A 132 9.70 -10.88 -3.93
N ARG A 133 9.06 -9.75 -3.59
CA ARG A 133 8.49 -9.51 -2.25
C ARG A 133 7.36 -10.45 -1.88
N GLN A 134 6.63 -11.02 -2.85
CA GLN A 134 5.54 -11.97 -2.58
C GLN A 134 6.01 -13.42 -2.34
N GLN A 135 7.27 -13.72 -2.64
CA GLN A 135 7.84 -15.06 -2.49
C GLN A 135 8.63 -15.24 -1.18
N SER A 136 8.77 -14.17 -0.39
CA SER A 136 9.47 -14.13 0.92
C SER A 136 8.47 -14.23 2.07
#